data_AF-A0A7Y2FXS5-F1
#
_entry.id   AF-A0A7Y2FXS5-F1
#
_cell.length_a   1.000
_cell.length_b   1.000
_cell.length_c   1.000
_cell.angle_alpha   90.00
_cell.angle_beta   90.00
_cell.angle_gamma   90.00
#
_symmetry.space_group_name_H-M   'P 1'
#
loop_
_entity.id
_entity.type
_entity.pdbx_description
1 polymer ?
#
loop_
_entity_poly.entity_id
_entity_poly.type
_entity_poly.pdbx_seq_one_letter_code
_entity_poly.pdbx_strand_id
1 'polypeptide(L)'
;PNVVEKRRSHQEIRFNVSIDKYPISNPEREISATILQNGRWLDAKTKVEPRYSRGDLINFEYIGEFLFPGSKEFRLVDTRSVEFTSPDIFRIDYYSDGYGVILQPDRPRLGLPHNNYVDLNGNFTVITADDPQTSRRLGGGVDSSLNIQDQLVEMQSAEVERQINNRLRSDYCSVEFFLDKPYELVDRDVYIIGSFNGWQLNPENKMQYKEGAYWCEIEMKQGLADYLYATTEIGKQEIDITEIEGSSFETRNEYLILVYQRSPVDRHDRIIGFKIFDSR
;
A
#
# COMPACT_ATOMS: atom_id res chain seq x y z
N PRO A 1 7.34 -13.84 15.05
CA PRO A 1 6.20 -14.71 15.46
C PRO A 1 6.59 -15.81 16.47
N ASN A 2 5.71 -16.10 17.42
CA ASN A 2 5.83 -17.28 18.29
C ASN A 2 5.50 -18.61 17.57
N VAL A 3 4.81 -18.55 16.42
CA VAL A 3 4.55 -19.70 15.55
C VAL A 3 5.81 -20.04 14.73
N VAL A 4 6.44 -21.17 15.04
CA VAL A 4 7.78 -21.55 14.51
C VAL A 4 7.81 -21.59 12.98
N GLU A 5 6.82 -22.22 12.35
CA GLU A 5 6.75 -22.39 10.90
C GLU A 5 6.64 -21.05 10.15
N LYS A 6 6.04 -20.04 10.80
CA LYS A 6 5.77 -18.72 10.21
C LYS A 6 6.82 -17.69 10.58
N ARG A 7 7.85 -18.07 11.35
CA ARG A 7 8.80 -17.14 11.96
C ARG A 7 9.63 -16.35 10.95
N ARG A 8 9.87 -16.91 9.77
CA ARG A 8 10.65 -16.31 8.67
C ARG A 8 9.80 -15.64 7.59
N SER A 9 8.48 -15.82 7.62
CA SER A 9 7.59 -15.35 6.57
C SER A 9 6.55 -14.37 7.06
N HIS A 10 6.25 -14.32 8.36
CA HIS A 10 5.16 -13.51 8.90
C HIS A 10 5.63 -12.52 9.96
N GLN A 11 4.83 -11.49 10.16
CA GLN A 11 4.96 -10.47 11.19
C GLN A 11 3.78 -10.58 12.15
N GLU A 12 4.07 -10.53 13.45
CA GLU A 12 3.07 -10.71 14.51
C GLU A 12 2.86 -9.38 15.22
N ILE A 13 1.61 -8.93 15.30
CA ILE A 13 1.25 -7.67 15.92
C ILE A 13 0.72 -7.90 17.33
N ARG A 14 1.29 -7.18 18.29
CA ARG A 14 0.90 -7.21 19.70
C ARG A 14 0.80 -5.79 20.21
N PHE A 15 -0.30 -5.48 20.87
CA PHE A 15 -0.55 -4.14 21.38
C PHE A 15 -1.43 -4.18 22.62
N ASN A 16 -1.37 -3.07 23.36
CA ASN A 16 -2.26 -2.78 24.47
C ASN A 16 -2.87 -1.40 24.23
N VAL A 17 -4.07 -1.17 24.73
CA VAL A 17 -4.75 0.12 24.67
C VAL A 17 -4.89 0.65 26.09
N SER A 18 -4.44 1.88 26.33
CA SER A 18 -4.69 2.56 27.60
C SER A 18 -5.93 3.42 27.53
N ILE A 19 -6.78 3.35 28.55
CA ILE A 19 -8.03 4.10 28.68
C ILE A 19 -8.00 5.09 29.85
N ASP A 20 -6.80 5.45 30.33
CA ASP A 20 -6.57 6.32 31.49
C ASP A 20 -7.29 7.68 31.40
N LYS A 21 -7.32 8.26 30.20
CA LYS A 21 -7.95 9.56 29.90
C LYS A 21 -9.39 9.43 29.41
N TYR A 22 -9.88 8.20 29.23
CA TYR A 22 -11.19 7.92 28.66
C TYR A 22 -11.76 6.63 29.26
N PRO A 23 -12.25 6.65 30.52
CA PRO A 23 -12.70 5.45 31.21
C PRO A 23 -13.92 4.82 30.53
N ILE A 24 -13.89 3.49 30.39
CA ILE A 24 -14.95 2.69 29.76
C ILE A 24 -15.45 1.67 30.78
N SER A 25 -16.77 1.58 30.93
CA SER A 25 -17.40 0.74 31.96
C SER A 25 -17.21 -0.76 31.72
N ASN A 26 -17.37 -1.22 30.48
CA ASN A 26 -17.15 -2.61 30.11
C ASN A 26 -16.25 -2.73 28.88
N PRO A 27 -14.92 -2.52 29.03
CA PRO A 27 -13.99 -2.50 27.90
C PRO A 27 -14.04 -3.77 27.04
N GLU A 28 -14.25 -4.93 27.67
CA GLU A 28 -14.28 -6.24 27.00
C GLU A 28 -15.47 -6.40 26.05
N ARG A 29 -16.55 -5.63 26.24
CA ARG A 29 -17.74 -5.63 25.37
C ARG A 29 -17.87 -4.39 24.52
N GLU A 30 -17.25 -3.29 24.93
CA GLU A 30 -17.41 -1.99 24.27
C GLU A 30 -16.26 -1.66 23.34
N ILE A 31 -15.07 -2.25 23.53
CA ILE A 31 -13.90 -1.96 22.71
C ILE A 31 -13.71 -3.06 21.67
N SER A 32 -13.38 -2.65 20.45
CA SER A 32 -12.82 -3.54 19.44
C SER A 32 -11.69 -2.83 18.69
N ALA A 33 -10.90 -3.59 17.95
CA ALA A 33 -9.82 -3.04 17.13
C ALA A 33 -9.90 -3.53 15.67
N THR A 34 -9.34 -2.74 14.77
CA THR A 34 -8.99 -3.18 13.42
C THR A 34 -7.51 -2.94 13.17
N ILE A 35 -6.83 -3.92 12.58
CA ILE A 35 -5.41 -3.87 12.25
C ILE A 35 -5.27 -3.98 10.73
N LEU A 36 -4.60 -3.00 10.11
CA LEU A 36 -4.32 -2.95 8.69
C LEU A 36 -2.82 -3.04 8.45
N GLN A 37 -2.42 -3.76 7.40
CA GLN A 37 -1.06 -3.76 6.86
C GLN A 37 -1.05 -2.85 5.63
N ASN A 38 -0.15 -1.88 5.58
CA ASN A 38 0.07 -0.97 4.44
C ASN A 38 -1.22 -0.26 3.96
N GLY A 39 -2.12 0.08 4.89
CA GLY A 39 -3.41 0.70 4.58
C GLY A 39 -4.42 -0.19 3.83
N ARG A 40 -4.13 -1.48 3.67
CA ARG A 40 -4.97 -2.43 2.92
C ARG A 40 -6.10 -2.97 3.80
N TRP A 41 -7.34 -2.80 3.33
CA TRP A 41 -8.54 -3.28 4.03
C TRP A 41 -8.92 -4.72 3.72
N LEU A 42 -8.53 -5.24 2.55
CA LEU A 42 -8.92 -6.58 2.07
C LEU A 42 -8.52 -7.72 3.01
N ASP A 43 -7.36 -7.62 3.65
CA ASP A 43 -6.81 -8.61 4.58
C ASP A 43 -6.70 -8.08 6.03
N ALA A 44 -7.38 -6.96 6.32
CA ALA A 44 -7.40 -6.36 7.64
C ALA A 44 -8.01 -7.31 8.68
N LYS A 45 -7.44 -7.32 9.89
CA LYS A 45 -8.02 -8.03 11.03
C LYS A 45 -9.02 -7.10 11.70
N THR A 46 -10.30 -7.23 11.36
CA THR A 46 -11.38 -6.36 11.86
C THR A 46 -12.12 -6.96 13.04
N LYS A 47 -12.79 -6.12 13.85
CA LYS A 47 -13.62 -6.52 15.00
C LYS A 47 -12.88 -7.43 15.98
N VAL A 48 -11.61 -7.15 16.18
CA VAL A 48 -10.77 -7.83 17.15
C VAL A 48 -11.23 -7.45 18.55
N GLU A 49 -11.50 -8.43 19.40
CA GLU A 49 -11.93 -8.22 20.78
C GLU A 49 -10.73 -8.18 21.75
N PRO A 50 -10.84 -7.50 22.90
CA PRO A 50 -9.84 -7.58 23.96
C PRO A 50 -9.72 -8.97 24.56
N ARG A 51 -8.51 -9.35 24.95
CA ARG A 51 -8.27 -10.61 25.66
C ARG A 51 -8.70 -10.54 27.13
N TYR A 52 -8.36 -9.42 27.78
CA TYR A 52 -8.76 -9.09 29.14
C TYR A 52 -8.48 -7.60 29.40
N SER A 53 -9.11 -7.07 30.44
CA SER A 53 -8.82 -5.75 30.99
C SER A 53 -8.08 -5.84 32.33
N ARG A 54 -7.09 -4.98 32.56
CA ARG A 54 -6.38 -4.86 33.85
C ARG A 54 -6.22 -3.39 34.23
N GLY A 55 -7.13 -2.89 35.06
CA GLY A 55 -7.22 -1.45 35.35
C GLY A 55 -7.49 -0.68 34.07
N ASP A 56 -6.69 0.35 33.80
CA ASP A 56 -6.84 1.19 32.60
C ASP A 56 -6.08 0.63 31.38
N LEU A 57 -5.59 -0.60 31.43
CA LEU A 57 -4.88 -1.24 30.33
C LEU A 57 -5.70 -2.41 29.75
N ILE A 58 -5.98 -2.32 28.46
CA ILE A 58 -6.74 -3.30 27.69
C ILE A 58 -5.77 -4.12 26.84
N ASN A 59 -5.75 -5.43 27.06
CA ASN A 59 -4.78 -6.31 26.44
C ASN A 59 -5.33 -6.91 25.14
N PHE A 60 -4.56 -6.79 24.06
CA PHE A 60 -4.80 -7.44 22.76
C PHE A 60 -3.64 -8.38 22.40
N GLU A 61 -2.91 -8.89 23.40
CA GLU A 61 -1.77 -9.77 23.15
C GLU A 61 -2.22 -11.23 23.12
N TYR A 62 -2.63 -11.64 21.92
CA TYR A 62 -2.90 -13.02 21.58
C TYR A 62 -1.68 -13.64 20.90
N ILE A 63 -1.31 -14.86 21.31
CA ILE A 63 -0.18 -15.55 20.70
C ILE A 63 -0.62 -16.09 19.34
N GLY A 64 -0.01 -15.56 18.27
CA GLY A 64 -0.20 -16.09 16.91
C GLY A 64 -1.53 -15.75 16.23
N GLU A 65 -2.33 -14.86 16.80
CA GLU A 65 -3.63 -14.49 16.23
C GLU A 65 -3.52 -13.39 15.17
N PHE A 66 -2.86 -12.27 15.50
CA PHE A 66 -2.66 -11.16 14.57
C PHE A 66 -1.36 -11.34 13.79
N LEU A 67 -1.39 -12.35 12.93
CA LEU A 67 -0.27 -12.76 12.11
C LEU A 67 -0.52 -12.39 10.66
N PHE A 68 0.35 -11.54 10.13
CA PHE A 68 0.31 -11.07 8.75
C PHE A 68 1.47 -11.67 7.95
N PRO A 69 1.28 -12.06 6.69
CA PRO A 69 2.40 -12.30 5.80
C PRO A 69 3.27 -11.03 5.76
N GLY A 70 4.57 -11.17 5.96
CA GLY A 70 5.49 -10.04 5.85
C GLY A 70 5.63 -9.50 4.42
N SER A 71 5.17 -10.22 3.38
CA SER A 71 5.30 -9.82 1.97
C SER A 71 6.78 -9.67 1.56
N LYS A 72 7.01 -9.09 0.39
CA LYS A 72 8.25 -8.41 0.01
C LYS A 72 7.94 -6.94 -0.24
N GLU A 73 9.00 -6.14 -0.37
CA GLU A 73 8.90 -4.75 -0.84
C GLU A 73 8.11 -4.70 -2.16
N PHE A 74 7.32 -3.65 -2.32
CA PHE A 74 6.44 -3.43 -3.46
C PHE A 74 7.24 -3.23 -4.75
N ARG A 75 6.69 -3.71 -5.86
CA ARG A 75 7.22 -3.37 -7.19
C ARG A 75 6.86 -1.93 -7.48
N LEU A 76 7.73 -1.23 -8.20
CA LEU A 76 7.54 0.16 -8.55
C LEU A 76 7.26 0.27 -10.05
N VAL A 77 6.25 1.04 -10.41
CA VAL A 77 6.11 1.57 -11.77
C VAL A 77 6.41 3.06 -11.77
N ASP A 78 7.35 3.47 -12.62
CA ASP A 78 7.78 4.86 -12.79
C ASP A 78 7.39 5.38 -14.18
N THR A 79 6.23 6.04 -14.23
CA THR A 79 5.66 6.72 -15.40
C THR A 79 5.75 8.23 -15.28
N ARG A 80 6.69 8.76 -14.49
CA ARG A 80 6.85 10.21 -14.31
C ARG A 80 7.11 10.94 -15.62
N SER A 81 7.68 10.25 -16.61
CA SER A 81 7.86 10.75 -17.96
C SER A 81 7.21 9.79 -18.95
N VAL A 82 6.50 10.33 -19.94
CA VAL A 82 6.13 9.59 -21.17
C VAL A 82 7.10 9.83 -22.32
N GLU A 83 8.04 10.77 -22.16
CA GLU A 83 9.08 11.08 -23.15
C GLU A 83 10.32 10.19 -22.99
N PHE A 84 10.61 9.76 -21.76
CA PHE A 84 11.80 8.98 -21.40
C PHE A 84 11.44 7.68 -20.68
N THR A 85 12.05 6.58 -21.12
CA THR A 85 11.88 5.26 -20.49
C THR A 85 12.68 5.16 -19.19
N SER A 86 12.02 4.76 -18.11
CA SER A 86 12.67 4.28 -16.88
C SER A 86 13.16 2.82 -17.06
N PRO A 87 14.05 2.28 -16.20
CA PRO A 87 14.59 0.92 -16.34
C PRO A 87 13.54 -0.20 -16.40
N ASP A 88 12.40 -0.01 -15.75
CA ASP A 88 11.31 -0.98 -15.67
C ASP A 88 10.34 -0.88 -16.86
N ILE A 89 10.52 0.12 -17.73
CA ILE A 89 9.76 0.30 -18.97
C ILE A 89 10.50 -0.35 -20.13
N PHE A 90 9.82 -1.24 -20.85
CA PHE A 90 10.32 -1.81 -22.10
C PHE A 90 10.21 -0.81 -23.25
N ARG A 91 9.05 -0.16 -23.41
CA ARG A 91 8.81 0.83 -24.46
C ARG A 91 7.64 1.75 -24.10
N ILE A 92 7.62 2.93 -24.71
CA ILE A 92 6.50 3.86 -24.69
C ILE A 92 6.00 4.08 -26.12
N ASP A 93 4.69 3.99 -26.29
CA ASP A 93 3.95 4.17 -27.53
C ASP A 93 3.12 5.43 -27.49
N TYR A 94 3.06 6.10 -28.63
CA TYR A 94 2.37 7.36 -28.80
C TYR A 94 1.18 7.15 -29.71
N TYR A 95 -0.01 7.37 -29.16
CA TYR A 95 -1.27 7.31 -29.88
C TYR A 95 -1.83 8.72 -30.06
N SER A 96 -2.87 8.85 -30.88
CA SER A 96 -3.53 10.15 -31.09
C SER A 96 -4.27 10.67 -29.85
N ASP A 97 -4.61 9.77 -28.93
CA ASP A 97 -5.48 9.97 -27.77
C ASP A 97 -4.79 9.65 -26.43
N GLY A 98 -3.50 9.29 -26.43
CA GLY A 98 -2.76 9.03 -25.20
C GLY A 98 -1.43 8.33 -25.43
N TYR A 99 -0.90 7.78 -24.33
CA TYR A 99 0.39 7.08 -24.30
C TYR A 99 0.18 5.64 -23.80
N GLY A 100 0.82 4.67 -24.47
CA GLY A 100 0.93 3.30 -23.99
C GLY A 100 2.30 3.06 -23.37
N VAL A 101 2.37 2.55 -22.16
CA VAL A 101 3.61 2.24 -21.45
C VAL A 101 3.67 0.73 -21.23
N ILE A 102 4.62 0.08 -21.90
CA ILE A 102 4.80 -1.37 -21.81
C ILE A 102 5.93 -1.64 -20.81
N LEU A 103 5.62 -2.35 -19.72
CA LEU A 103 6.62 -2.70 -18.71
C LEU A 103 7.44 -3.93 -19.11
N GLN A 104 8.63 -4.04 -18.51
CA GLN A 104 9.41 -5.28 -18.56
C GLN A 104 8.63 -6.41 -17.87
N PRO A 105 8.71 -7.67 -18.35
CA PRO A 105 8.04 -8.78 -17.69
C PRO A 105 8.58 -9.06 -16.29
N ASP A 106 7.68 -9.00 -15.31
CA ASP A 106 7.94 -9.41 -13.95
C ASP A 106 8.01 -10.93 -13.83
N ARG A 107 8.73 -11.42 -12.82
CA ARG A 107 8.74 -12.84 -12.45
C ARG A 107 8.20 -13.05 -11.04
N PRO A 108 7.60 -14.23 -10.76
CA PRO A 108 7.26 -14.62 -9.40
C PRO A 108 8.48 -14.54 -8.46
N ARG A 109 8.27 -14.01 -7.26
CA ARG A 109 9.30 -13.83 -6.24
C ARG A 109 9.21 -14.84 -5.09
N LEU A 110 8.23 -15.75 -5.11
CA LEU A 110 8.11 -16.85 -4.16
C LEU A 110 9.42 -17.69 -4.14
N GLY A 111 9.94 -17.95 -2.93
CA GLY A 111 11.17 -18.72 -2.73
C GLY A 111 12.47 -17.97 -3.03
N LEU A 112 12.43 -16.82 -3.71
CA LEU A 112 13.62 -15.99 -3.91
C LEU A 112 14.06 -15.32 -2.59
N PRO A 113 15.35 -15.00 -2.43
CA PRO A 113 15.82 -14.20 -1.30
C PRO A 113 15.05 -12.90 -1.12
N HIS A 114 14.99 -12.41 0.12
CA HIS A 114 14.50 -11.07 0.40
C HIS A 114 15.53 -10.03 -0.07
N ASN A 115 15.06 -8.98 -0.73
CA ASN A 115 15.87 -7.83 -1.10
C ASN A 115 15.26 -6.60 -0.43
N ASN A 116 16.08 -5.83 0.26
CA ASN A 116 15.64 -4.67 1.03
C ASN A 116 15.93 -3.41 0.22
N TYR A 117 14.87 -2.76 -0.24
CA TYR A 117 14.91 -1.44 -0.86
C TYR A 117 13.76 -0.60 -0.30
N VAL A 118 13.84 0.72 -0.48
CA VAL A 118 12.80 1.63 -0.02
C VAL A 118 11.69 1.66 -1.06
N ASP A 119 10.47 1.41 -0.62
CA ASP A 119 9.25 1.58 -1.39
C ASP A 119 8.32 2.61 -0.72
N LEU A 120 7.09 2.73 -1.21
CA LEU A 120 6.05 3.60 -0.68
C LEU A 120 5.01 2.82 0.15
N ASN A 121 5.31 1.59 0.59
CA ASN A 121 4.38 0.67 1.23
C ASN A 121 3.05 0.53 0.45
N GLY A 122 3.11 0.46 -0.88
CA GLY A 122 1.90 0.33 -1.70
C GLY A 122 1.25 1.65 -2.08
N ASN A 123 1.80 2.79 -1.65
CA ASN A 123 1.32 4.11 -2.02
C ASN A 123 1.69 4.51 -3.45
N PHE A 124 1.10 5.61 -3.94
CA PHE A 124 1.44 6.22 -5.21
C PHE A 124 1.55 7.74 -5.05
N THR A 125 2.32 8.36 -5.94
CA THR A 125 2.44 9.81 -6.04
C THR A 125 2.30 10.24 -7.49
N VAL A 126 1.32 11.10 -7.76
CA VAL A 126 1.12 11.73 -9.08
C VAL A 126 2.11 12.87 -9.24
N ILE A 127 3.09 12.69 -10.13
CA ILE A 127 4.07 13.70 -10.53
C ILE A 127 4.43 13.52 -12.00
N THR A 128 4.74 14.62 -12.68
CA THR A 128 5.26 14.62 -14.05
C THR A 128 6.65 15.27 -14.08
N ALA A 129 7.56 14.62 -14.79
CA ALA A 129 8.90 15.09 -15.10
C ALA A 129 8.95 15.82 -16.46
N ASP A 130 7.88 15.71 -17.25
CA ASP A 130 7.78 16.30 -18.59
C ASP A 130 7.46 17.81 -18.52
N ASP A 131 7.01 18.31 -17.37
CA ASP A 131 6.73 19.73 -17.17
C ASP A 131 8.01 20.57 -16.90
N PRO A 132 8.34 21.55 -17.76
CA PRO A 132 9.47 22.45 -17.56
C PRO A 132 9.40 23.32 -16.30
N GLN A 133 8.21 23.57 -15.74
CA GLN A 133 8.06 24.35 -14.50
C GLN A 133 8.46 23.54 -13.26
N THR A 134 8.19 22.23 -13.27
CA THR A 134 8.58 21.30 -12.20
C THR A 134 10.10 21.16 -12.12
N SER A 135 10.78 21.21 -13.26
CA SER A 135 12.26 21.15 -13.34
C SER A 135 12.96 22.48 -13.00
N ARG A 136 12.33 23.65 -13.23
CA ARG A 136 12.92 24.97 -12.93
C ARG A 136 12.94 25.36 -11.45
N ARG A 137 12.03 24.86 -10.62
CA ARG A 137 11.94 25.26 -9.19
C ARG A 137 12.85 24.45 -8.24
N LEU A 138 13.53 23.42 -8.72
CA LEU A 138 14.59 22.72 -7.96
C LEU A 138 15.80 23.63 -7.62
N GLY A 139 15.88 24.83 -8.21
CA GLY A 139 16.89 25.84 -7.94
C GLY A 139 16.35 27.19 -7.43
N GLY A 140 15.07 27.29 -7.09
CA GLY A 140 14.51 28.49 -6.48
C GLY A 140 14.93 28.58 -5.02
N GLY A 141 16.02 29.29 -4.74
CA GLY A 141 16.49 29.48 -3.37
C GLY A 141 15.43 30.17 -2.52
N VAL A 142 15.15 29.60 -1.34
CA VAL A 142 14.38 30.28 -0.29
C VAL A 142 15.13 31.56 0.06
N ASP A 143 14.42 32.68 0.20
CA ASP A 143 15.05 33.93 0.61
C ASP A 143 15.63 33.76 2.02
N SER A 144 16.96 33.64 2.08
CA SER A 144 17.69 33.40 3.32
C SER A 144 17.65 34.60 4.27
N SER A 145 17.13 35.74 3.81
CA SER A 145 16.89 36.93 4.65
C SER A 145 15.59 36.85 5.48
N LEU A 146 14.68 35.92 5.14
CA LEU A 146 13.46 35.68 5.92
C LEU A 146 13.75 34.98 7.24
N ASN A 147 12.85 35.18 8.23
CA ASN A 147 12.91 34.40 9.46
C ASN A 147 12.45 32.94 9.21
N ILE A 148 12.76 32.03 10.12
CA ILE A 148 12.50 30.59 9.95
C ILE A 148 11.00 30.28 9.75
N GLN A 149 10.10 31.05 10.39
CA GLN A 149 8.65 30.84 10.26
C GLN A 149 8.16 31.20 8.86
N ASP A 150 8.61 32.35 8.33
CA ASP A 150 8.26 32.82 7.00
C ASP A 150 8.85 31.91 5.91
N GLN A 151 10.10 31.44 6.09
CA GLN A 151 10.71 30.44 5.22
C GLN A 151 9.91 29.13 5.18
N LEU A 152 9.42 28.67 6.34
CA LEU A 152 8.62 27.46 6.43
C LEU A 152 7.26 27.61 5.72
N VAL A 153 6.60 28.77 5.88
CA VAL A 153 5.33 29.07 5.20
C VAL A 153 5.52 29.13 3.68
N GLU A 154 6.61 29.72 3.21
CA GLU A 154 6.95 29.78 1.78
C GLU A 154 7.20 28.38 1.21
N MET A 155 7.96 27.53 1.92
CA MET A 155 8.20 26.14 1.54
C MET A 155 6.90 25.33 1.48
N GLN A 156 6.02 25.49 2.47
CA GLN A 156 4.71 24.81 2.49
C GLN A 156 3.83 25.25 1.32
N SER A 157 3.80 26.56 1.04
CA SER A 157 3.00 27.12 -0.06
C SER A 157 3.52 26.64 -1.42
N ALA A 158 4.84 26.62 -1.61
CA ALA A 158 5.47 26.13 -2.83
C ALA A 158 5.21 24.63 -3.06
N GLU A 159 5.22 23.82 -2.00
CA GLU A 159 4.89 22.40 -2.10
C GLU A 159 3.41 22.17 -2.45
N VAL A 160 2.49 22.94 -1.87
CA VAL A 160 1.06 22.88 -2.23
C VAL A 160 0.85 23.24 -3.69
N GLU A 161 1.46 24.33 -4.17
CA GLU A 161 1.41 24.72 -5.59
C GLU A 161 1.97 23.62 -6.50
N ARG A 162 3.10 23.01 -6.10
CA ARG A 162 3.72 21.92 -6.85
C ARG A 162 2.79 20.73 -6.98
N GLN A 163 2.14 20.32 -5.88
CA GLN A 163 1.18 19.21 -5.91
C GLN A 163 -0.02 19.51 -6.79
N ILE A 164 -0.53 20.75 -6.77
CA ILE A 164 -1.61 21.19 -7.65
C ILE A 164 -1.16 21.13 -9.11
N ASN A 165 0.02 21.69 -9.42
CA ASN A 165 0.55 21.70 -10.78
C ASN A 165 0.78 20.29 -11.33
N ASN A 166 1.40 19.40 -10.54
CA ASN A 166 1.57 18.00 -10.91
C ASN A 166 0.21 17.34 -11.21
N ARG A 167 -0.79 17.53 -10.35
CA ARG A 167 -2.13 16.99 -10.59
C ARG A 167 -2.82 17.57 -11.83
N LEU A 168 -2.55 18.81 -12.20
CA LEU A 168 -3.15 19.44 -13.38
C LEU A 168 -2.41 19.13 -14.68
N ARG A 169 -1.12 18.81 -14.61
CA ARG A 169 -0.24 18.67 -15.78
C ARG A 169 0.17 17.24 -16.09
N SER A 170 0.09 16.33 -15.12
CA SER A 170 0.28 14.90 -15.39
C SER A 170 -0.83 14.40 -16.32
N ASP A 171 -0.41 13.69 -17.36
CA ASP A 171 -1.31 13.01 -18.28
C ASP A 171 -1.69 11.61 -17.78
N TYR A 172 -2.64 10.98 -18.47
CA TYR A 172 -2.95 9.56 -18.31
C TYR A 172 -2.18 8.75 -19.35
N CYS A 173 -1.74 7.58 -18.93
CA CYS A 173 -1.14 6.58 -19.78
C CYS A 173 -1.76 5.21 -19.49
N SER A 174 -1.99 4.45 -20.55
CA SER A 174 -2.29 3.03 -20.46
C SER A 174 -1.00 2.29 -20.11
N VAL A 175 -0.98 1.58 -18.98
CA VAL A 175 0.19 0.82 -18.51
C VAL A 175 -0.08 -0.68 -18.66
N GLU A 176 0.73 -1.34 -19.47
CA GLU A 176 0.68 -2.78 -19.70
C GLU A 176 1.67 -3.50 -18.78
N PHE A 177 1.12 -4.29 -17.86
CA PHE A 177 1.86 -5.11 -16.91
C PHE A 177 1.95 -6.55 -17.40
N PHE A 178 3.13 -7.16 -17.24
CA PHE A 178 3.39 -8.54 -17.65
C PHE A 178 3.97 -9.34 -16.49
N LEU A 179 3.45 -10.54 -16.27
CA LEU A 179 4.00 -11.52 -15.33
C LEU A 179 4.36 -12.80 -16.08
N ASP A 180 5.66 -13.03 -16.25
CA ASP A 180 6.30 -14.20 -16.84
C ASP A 180 6.16 -15.41 -15.90
N LYS A 181 5.00 -16.07 -16.00
CA LYS A 181 4.67 -17.29 -15.28
C LYS A 181 4.21 -18.34 -16.30
N PRO A 182 5.04 -19.36 -16.61
CA PRO A 182 4.84 -20.24 -17.78
C PRO A 182 3.63 -21.20 -17.66
N TYR A 183 2.84 -21.08 -16.60
CA TYR A 183 1.66 -21.89 -16.35
C TYR A 183 0.55 -21.04 -15.73
N GLU A 184 -0.68 -21.32 -16.15
CA GLU A 184 -1.89 -20.73 -15.59
C GLU A 184 -2.24 -21.35 -14.24
N LEU A 185 -2.72 -20.52 -13.33
CA LEU A 185 -3.35 -20.94 -12.08
C LEU A 185 -4.84 -21.24 -12.35
N VAL A 186 -5.16 -22.53 -12.51
CA VAL A 186 -6.48 -22.99 -12.96
C VAL A 186 -7.62 -22.62 -12.01
N ASP A 187 -7.35 -22.53 -10.71
CA ASP A 187 -8.34 -22.27 -9.65
C ASP A 187 -8.24 -20.86 -9.06
N ARG A 188 -7.38 -20.00 -9.63
CA ARG A 188 -7.09 -18.67 -9.11
C ARG A 188 -7.20 -17.58 -10.16
N ASP A 189 -7.78 -16.46 -9.75
CA ASP A 189 -7.67 -15.21 -10.50
C ASP A 189 -6.43 -14.44 -10.01
N VAL A 190 -5.72 -13.79 -10.93
CA VAL A 190 -4.55 -12.94 -10.64
C VAL A 190 -4.93 -11.48 -10.87
N TYR A 191 -4.57 -10.61 -9.92
CA TYR A 191 -4.85 -9.18 -9.95
C TYR A 191 -3.60 -8.36 -9.68
N ILE A 192 -3.58 -7.15 -10.21
CA ILE A 192 -2.60 -6.12 -9.85
C ILE A 192 -3.22 -5.21 -8.82
N ILE A 193 -2.60 -5.11 -7.64
CA ILE A 193 -3.13 -4.32 -6.53
C ILE A 193 -2.13 -3.29 -6.03
N GLY A 194 -2.65 -2.15 -5.62
CA GLY A 194 -1.92 -1.08 -4.96
C GLY A 194 -2.91 -0.06 -4.40
N SER A 195 -2.44 0.97 -3.72
CA SER A 195 -3.35 2.03 -3.26
C SER A 195 -3.94 2.85 -4.42
N PHE A 196 -3.30 2.88 -5.59
CA PHE A 196 -3.76 3.63 -6.77
C PHE A 196 -5.10 3.13 -7.31
N ASN A 197 -5.43 1.85 -7.12
CA ASN A 197 -6.74 1.27 -7.43
C ASN A 197 -7.55 0.98 -6.15
N GLY A 198 -7.19 1.62 -5.04
CA GLY A 198 -7.87 1.48 -3.76
C GLY A 198 -7.80 0.07 -3.16
N TRP A 199 -6.79 -0.72 -3.54
CA TRP A 199 -6.66 -2.12 -3.17
C TRP A 199 -7.84 -3.00 -3.62
N GLN A 200 -8.60 -2.64 -4.63
CA GLN A 200 -9.81 -3.38 -5.02
C GLN A 200 -9.50 -4.54 -5.98
N LEU A 201 -10.35 -5.56 -6.00
CA LEU A 201 -10.31 -6.64 -6.99
C LEU A 201 -11.45 -6.42 -7.99
N ASN A 202 -11.12 -5.79 -9.12
CA ASN A 202 -12.08 -5.38 -10.13
C ASN A 202 -11.72 -6.01 -11.49
N PRO A 203 -12.66 -6.08 -12.46
CA PRO A 203 -12.34 -6.58 -13.79
C PRO A 203 -11.21 -5.82 -14.49
N GLU A 204 -11.03 -4.53 -14.19
CA GLU A 204 -10.02 -3.64 -14.78
C GLU A 204 -8.58 -4.01 -14.39
N ASN A 205 -8.36 -4.55 -13.20
CA ASN A 205 -7.04 -4.95 -12.73
C ASN A 205 -6.84 -6.47 -12.66
N LYS A 206 -7.78 -7.24 -13.24
CA LYS A 206 -7.68 -8.68 -13.40
C LYS A 206 -6.75 -9.00 -14.57
N MET A 207 -5.72 -9.80 -14.32
CA MET A 207 -4.81 -10.24 -15.36
C MET A 207 -5.41 -11.37 -16.19
N GLN A 208 -5.13 -11.33 -17.49
CA GLN A 208 -5.50 -12.35 -18.46
C GLN A 208 -4.29 -13.22 -18.77
N TYR A 209 -4.46 -14.53 -18.76
CA TYR A 209 -3.40 -15.45 -19.14
C TYR A 209 -3.38 -15.67 -20.65
N LYS A 210 -2.23 -15.47 -21.29
CA LYS A 210 -2.02 -15.71 -22.72
C LYS A 210 -0.56 -16.06 -23.00
N GLU A 211 -0.34 -17.09 -23.83
CA GLU A 211 0.99 -17.41 -24.39
C GLU A 211 2.12 -17.60 -23.35
N GLY A 212 1.80 -18.09 -22.15
CA GLY A 212 2.80 -18.35 -21.11
C GLY A 212 3.07 -17.18 -20.16
N ALA A 213 2.28 -16.12 -20.23
CA ALA A 213 2.36 -14.98 -19.33
C ALA A 213 0.97 -14.47 -18.94
N TYR A 214 0.90 -13.78 -17.81
CA TYR A 214 -0.25 -12.96 -17.46
C TYR A 214 -0.03 -11.53 -17.95
N TRP A 215 -1.07 -10.91 -18.50
CA TRP A 215 -1.04 -9.53 -18.95
C TRP A 215 -2.25 -8.75 -18.42
N CYS A 216 -2.08 -7.47 -18.14
CA CYS A 216 -3.15 -6.57 -17.74
C CYS A 216 -2.80 -5.15 -18.16
N GLU A 217 -3.80 -4.43 -18.65
CA GLU A 217 -3.67 -3.04 -19.05
C GLU A 217 -4.48 -2.18 -18.07
N ILE A 218 -3.84 -1.17 -17.47
CA ILE A 218 -4.48 -0.28 -16.49
C ILE A 218 -4.21 1.16 -16.89
N GLU A 219 -5.27 1.96 -16.97
CA GLU A 219 -5.18 3.41 -17.12
C GLU A 219 -4.70 4.06 -15.83
N MET A 220 -3.55 4.72 -15.87
CA MET A 220 -2.90 5.32 -14.71
C MET A 220 -2.48 6.75 -15.03
N LYS A 221 -2.57 7.63 -14.02
CA LYS A 221 -2.00 8.96 -14.13
C LYS A 221 -0.49 8.90 -13.92
N GLN A 222 0.28 9.69 -14.68
CA GLN A 222 1.75 9.74 -14.56
C GLN A 222 2.22 9.91 -13.12
N GLY A 223 3.24 9.14 -12.73
CA GLY A 223 3.80 9.23 -11.40
C GLY A 223 4.66 8.02 -11.01
N LEU A 224 4.78 7.85 -9.70
CA LEU A 224 5.34 6.65 -9.07
C LEU A 224 4.19 5.89 -8.43
N ALA A 225 4.04 4.61 -8.71
CA ALA A 225 3.05 3.77 -8.04
C ALA A 225 3.65 2.44 -7.63
N ASP A 226 3.42 2.06 -6.39
CA ASP A 226 3.73 0.74 -5.89
C ASP A 226 2.62 -0.25 -6.25
N TYR A 227 3.00 -1.46 -6.64
CA TYR A 227 2.07 -2.54 -6.93
C TYR A 227 2.60 -3.91 -6.46
N LEU A 228 1.66 -4.84 -6.32
CA LEU A 228 1.91 -6.27 -6.12
C LEU A 228 0.96 -7.09 -6.98
N TYR A 229 1.36 -8.32 -7.25
CA TYR A 229 0.44 -9.35 -7.74
C TYR A 229 -0.27 -10.04 -6.57
N ALA A 230 -1.60 -10.05 -6.61
CA ALA A 230 -2.43 -10.81 -5.68
C ALA A 230 -3.18 -11.90 -6.42
N THR A 231 -3.35 -13.05 -5.76
CA THR A 231 -4.19 -14.14 -6.24
C THR A 231 -5.43 -14.27 -5.37
N THR A 232 -6.52 -14.77 -5.92
CA THR A 232 -7.72 -15.13 -5.14
C THR A 232 -8.35 -16.39 -5.73
N GLU A 233 -9.02 -17.19 -4.91
CA GLU A 233 -9.85 -18.28 -5.44
C GLU A 233 -10.96 -17.70 -6.31
N ILE A 234 -11.25 -18.36 -7.43
CA ILE A 234 -12.28 -17.90 -8.36
C ILE A 234 -13.61 -17.71 -7.60
N GLY A 235 -14.15 -16.50 -7.67
CA GLY A 235 -15.41 -16.12 -7.02
C GLY A 235 -15.29 -15.66 -5.56
N LYS A 236 -14.08 -15.65 -4.97
CA LYS A 236 -13.82 -15.05 -3.65
C LYS A 236 -13.22 -13.65 -3.78
N GLN A 237 -13.24 -12.91 -2.68
CA GLN A 237 -12.56 -11.62 -2.53
C GLN A 237 -11.42 -11.67 -1.48
N GLU A 238 -10.97 -12.89 -1.15
CA GLU A 238 -9.87 -13.11 -0.22
C GLU A 238 -8.56 -13.14 -0.99
N ILE A 239 -7.65 -12.21 -0.68
CA ILE A 239 -6.37 -12.12 -1.37
C ILE A 239 -5.30 -13.01 -0.76
N ASP A 240 -4.46 -13.55 -1.62
CA ASP A 240 -3.19 -14.17 -1.28
C ASP A 240 -2.09 -13.56 -2.16
N ILE A 241 -1.26 -12.72 -1.53
CA ILE A 241 -0.07 -12.11 -2.15
C ILE A 241 1.14 -13.05 -2.14
N THR A 242 1.13 -14.08 -1.29
CA THR A 242 2.30 -14.92 -1.01
C THR A 242 2.60 -15.89 -2.14
N GLU A 243 1.57 -16.32 -2.90
CA GLU A 243 1.70 -17.24 -4.04
C GLU A 243 2.63 -16.70 -5.13
N ILE A 244 2.57 -15.41 -5.42
CA ILE A 244 3.40 -14.77 -6.44
C ILE A 244 4.59 -14.04 -5.82
N GLU A 245 4.36 -13.23 -4.80
CA GLU A 245 5.41 -12.34 -4.26
C GLU A 245 6.30 -13.03 -3.22
N GLY A 246 5.82 -14.10 -2.61
CA GLY A 246 6.43 -14.69 -1.43
C GLY A 246 6.25 -13.80 -0.19
N SER A 247 6.93 -14.17 0.89
CA SER A 247 6.79 -13.48 2.15
C SER A 247 8.06 -13.58 2.99
N SER A 248 8.50 -12.47 3.56
CA SER A 248 9.69 -12.35 4.40
C SER A 248 9.37 -11.56 5.65
N PHE A 249 9.85 -12.02 6.80
CA PHE A 249 9.66 -11.30 8.06
C PHE A 249 10.44 -9.98 8.16
N GLU A 250 11.48 -9.81 7.34
CA GLU A 250 12.40 -8.65 7.34
C GLU A 250 11.85 -7.42 6.59
N THR A 251 10.85 -7.65 5.74
CA THR A 251 10.20 -6.64 4.90
C THR A 251 9.65 -5.52 5.78
N ARG A 252 9.87 -4.27 5.37
CA ARG A 252 9.27 -3.15 6.10
C ARG A 252 7.79 -3.07 5.72
N ASN A 253 6.93 -3.03 6.74
CA ASN A 253 5.50 -2.79 6.54
C ASN A 253 5.04 -1.75 7.55
N GLU A 254 4.08 -0.94 7.15
CA GLU A 254 3.36 -0.03 8.03
C GLU A 254 2.10 -0.73 8.57
N TYR A 255 1.88 -0.63 9.88
CA TYR A 255 0.68 -1.16 10.52
C TYR A 255 -0.13 -0.03 11.14
N LEU A 256 -1.42 0.02 10.79
CA LEU A 256 -2.40 0.91 11.37
C LEU A 256 -3.33 0.12 12.29
N ILE A 257 -3.38 0.50 13.56
CA ILE A 257 -4.37 0.01 14.52
C ILE A 257 -5.42 1.10 14.71
N LEU A 258 -6.68 0.77 14.49
CA LEU A 258 -7.85 1.59 14.78
C LEU A 258 -8.57 0.97 15.98
N VAL A 259 -8.82 1.77 17.01
CA VAL A 259 -9.55 1.34 18.21
C VAL A 259 -10.94 1.96 18.19
N TYR A 260 -11.94 1.11 18.29
CA TYR A 260 -13.35 1.47 18.27
C TYR A 260 -13.95 1.30 19.65
N GLN A 261 -14.92 2.15 19.98
CA GLN A 261 -15.82 1.99 21.11
C GLN A 261 -17.27 2.00 20.63
N ARG A 262 -18.07 1.06 21.15
CA ARG A 262 -19.52 1.10 21.05
C ARG A 262 -20.15 0.79 22.41
N SER A 263 -20.70 1.81 23.06
CA SER A 263 -21.48 1.60 24.28
C SER A 263 -22.87 1.01 23.96
N PRO A 264 -23.57 0.36 24.91
CA PRO A 264 -24.88 -0.25 24.65
C PRO A 264 -25.96 0.72 24.15
N VAL A 265 -25.80 2.02 24.41
CA VAL A 265 -26.70 3.09 23.98
C VAL A 265 -26.30 3.73 22.65
N ASP A 266 -25.08 3.44 22.17
CA ASP A 266 -24.54 4.04 20.95
C ASP A 266 -25.20 3.41 19.71
N ARG A 267 -25.48 4.26 18.71
CA ARG A 267 -26.04 3.85 17.42
C ARG A 267 -24.97 3.60 16.35
N HIS A 268 -23.71 3.93 16.65
CA HIS A 268 -22.57 3.80 15.75
C HIS A 268 -21.31 3.47 16.55
N ASP A 269 -20.32 2.91 15.88
CA ASP A 269 -19.01 2.64 16.46
C ASP A 269 -18.15 3.91 16.32
N ARG A 270 -17.56 4.37 17.43
CA ARG A 270 -16.70 5.57 17.46
C ARG A 270 -15.24 5.15 17.41
N ILE A 271 -14.42 5.84 16.62
CA ILE A 271 -12.97 5.69 16.69
C ILE A 271 -12.49 6.51 17.90
N ILE A 272 -11.94 5.84 18.90
CA ILE A 272 -11.44 6.45 20.14
C ILE A 272 -9.92 6.60 20.16
N GLY A 273 -9.22 5.96 19.22
CA GLY A 273 -7.79 6.08 19.06
C GLY A 273 -7.29 5.38 17.81
N PHE A 274 -6.11 5.79 17.37
CA PHE A 274 -5.38 5.09 16.33
C PHE A 274 -3.88 5.15 16.59
N LYS A 275 -3.15 4.20 16.03
CA LYS A 275 -1.69 4.20 16.04
C LYS A 275 -1.17 3.64 14.73
N ILE A 276 -0.22 4.36 14.14
CA ILE A 276 0.60 3.90 13.02
C ILE A 276 2.00 3.58 13.56
N PHE A 277 2.56 2.47 13.11
CA PHE A 277 3.95 2.08 13.41
C PHE A 277 4.50 1.20 12.29
N ASP A 278 5.82 1.24 12.11
CA ASP A 278 6.54 0.35 11.19
C ASP A 278 6.87 -0.99 11.86
N SER A 279 7.08 -2.03 11.05
CA SER A 279 7.54 -3.34 11.51
C SER A 279 8.98 -3.38 12.04
N ARG A 280 9.75 -2.30 11.89
CA ARG A 280 11.15 -2.15 12.35
C ARG A 280 11.29 -1.17 13.50
#